data_AF-A0A662V5Z3-F1
#
_entry.id   AF-A0A662V5Z3-F1
#
_cell.length_a   1.000
_cell.length_b   1.000
_cell.length_c   1.000
_cell.angle_alpha   90.00
_cell.angle_beta   90.00
_cell.angle_gamma   90.00
#
_symmetry.space_group_name_H-M   'P 1'
#
loop_
_entity.id
_entity.type
_entity.pdbx_description
1 polymer ?
#
loop_
_entity_poly.entity_id
_entity_poly.type
_entity_poly.pdbx_seq_one_letter_code
_entity_poly.pdbx_strand_id
1 'polypeptide(L)'
;MEEAAELATLARRLRAYRELLQGAYAFFSFGMVIAGAFLVAAASATLLSLRGPALALLYVVSIGGSAAAASIVMGRVFGDGVLSGRDAAIGAGVFASFYALIYALSITSPHLASLAPVAWFPGLGLYFVVLYALELRRGDPGAAVMRNTGLAILGLSPPVLIASFRSPGAAAALALGLVLLIYHCVGTYLMYRANRMFE
;
A
#
# COMPACT_ATOMS: atom_id res chain seq x y z
N MET A 1 -34.42 -21.75 -22.67
CA MET A 1 -34.27 -20.78 -21.53
C MET A 1 -33.10 -21.16 -20.63
N GLU A 2 -32.79 -22.45 -20.48
CA GLU A 2 -31.67 -22.96 -19.68
C GLU A 2 -30.29 -22.51 -20.21
N GLU A 3 -30.04 -22.62 -21.51
CA GLU A 3 -28.79 -22.13 -22.15
C GLU A 3 -28.55 -20.62 -21.94
N ALA A 4 -29.61 -19.81 -21.96
CA ALA A 4 -29.50 -18.37 -21.72
C ALA A 4 -29.16 -18.05 -20.26
N ALA A 5 -29.64 -18.86 -19.32
CA ALA A 5 -29.33 -18.74 -17.90
C ALA A 5 -27.89 -19.22 -17.59
N GLU A 6 -27.42 -20.26 -18.27
CA GLU A 6 -26.04 -20.74 -18.20
C GLU A 6 -25.06 -19.71 -18.78
N LEU A 7 -25.36 -19.16 -19.96
CA LEU A 7 -24.58 -18.08 -20.58
C LEU A 7 -24.51 -16.83 -19.68
N ALA A 8 -25.64 -16.43 -19.07
CA ALA A 8 -25.67 -15.31 -18.12
C ALA A 8 -24.82 -15.58 -16.87
N THR A 9 -24.78 -16.83 -16.39
CA THR A 9 -23.98 -17.23 -15.24
C THR A 9 -22.49 -17.28 -15.58
N LEU A 10 -22.13 -17.79 -16.74
CA LEU A 10 -20.76 -17.77 -17.25
C LEU A 10 -20.27 -16.33 -17.45
N ALA A 11 -21.09 -15.44 -18.00
CA ALA A 11 -20.75 -14.03 -18.19
C ALA A 11 -20.50 -13.31 -16.86
N ARG A 12 -21.29 -13.60 -15.81
CA ARG A 12 -21.05 -13.08 -14.45
C ARG A 12 -19.74 -13.60 -13.86
N ARG A 13 -19.44 -14.89 -14.00
CA ARG A 13 -18.18 -15.49 -13.53
C ARG A 13 -16.96 -14.92 -14.25
N LEU A 14 -17.04 -14.75 -15.58
CA LEU A 14 -15.98 -14.13 -16.39
C LEU A 14 -15.72 -12.68 -16.00
N ARG A 15 -16.78 -11.90 -15.73
CA ARG A 15 -16.64 -10.53 -15.23
C ARG A 15 -15.93 -10.51 -13.87
N ALA A 16 -16.41 -11.31 -12.91
CA ALA A 16 -15.80 -11.39 -11.57
C ALA A 16 -14.36 -11.90 -11.59
N TYR A 17 -14.05 -12.86 -12.48
CA TYR A 17 -12.68 -13.35 -12.70
C TYR A 17 -11.75 -12.24 -13.21
N ARG A 18 -12.20 -11.50 -14.23
CA ARG A 18 -11.44 -10.38 -14.80
C ARG A 18 -11.19 -9.32 -13.74
N GLU A 19 -12.20 -8.96 -12.97
CA GLU A 19 -12.08 -7.97 -11.88
C GLU A 19 -11.07 -8.41 -10.81
N LEU A 20 -11.10 -9.68 -10.38
CA LEU A 20 -10.14 -10.21 -9.40
C LEU A 20 -8.70 -10.24 -9.93
N LEU A 21 -8.50 -10.66 -11.19
CA LEU A 21 -7.17 -10.66 -11.80
C LEU A 21 -6.63 -9.25 -11.97
N GLN A 22 -7.45 -8.33 -12.47
CA GLN A 22 -7.09 -6.92 -12.59
C GLN A 22 -6.72 -6.34 -11.23
N GLY A 23 -7.52 -6.62 -10.19
CA GLY A 23 -7.22 -6.23 -8.81
C GLY A 23 -5.90 -6.82 -8.30
N ALA A 24 -5.62 -8.11 -8.55
CA ALA A 24 -4.38 -8.75 -8.15
C ALA A 24 -3.15 -8.11 -8.80
N TYR A 25 -3.20 -7.89 -10.12
CA TYR A 25 -2.11 -7.24 -10.86
C TYR A 25 -1.90 -5.78 -10.46
N ALA A 26 -2.99 -5.03 -10.25
CA ALA A 26 -2.93 -3.68 -9.72
C ALA A 26 -2.24 -3.68 -8.36
N PHE A 27 -2.68 -4.53 -7.45
CA PHE A 27 -2.14 -4.58 -6.09
C PHE A 27 -0.67 -4.97 -6.04
N PHE A 28 -0.26 -5.96 -6.83
CA PHE A 28 1.14 -6.35 -6.96
C PHE A 28 1.99 -5.23 -7.54
N SER A 29 1.53 -4.60 -8.63
CA SER A 29 2.24 -3.48 -9.27
C SER A 29 2.37 -2.29 -8.32
N PHE A 30 1.37 -2.06 -7.47
CA PHE A 30 1.41 -1.04 -6.42
C PHE A 30 2.54 -1.30 -5.43
N GLY A 31 2.60 -2.52 -4.89
CA GLY A 31 3.66 -2.92 -3.98
C GLY A 31 5.06 -2.74 -4.58
N MET A 32 5.23 -3.11 -5.85
CA MET A 32 6.50 -2.95 -6.57
C MET A 32 6.88 -1.47 -6.75
N VAL A 33 5.94 -0.60 -7.11
CA VAL A 33 6.19 0.84 -7.25
C VAL A 33 6.57 1.47 -5.93
N ILE A 34 5.87 1.14 -4.83
CA ILE A 34 6.20 1.63 -3.49
C ILE A 34 7.57 1.16 -3.04
N ALA A 35 7.87 -0.13 -3.21
CA ALA A 35 9.17 -0.68 -2.82
C ALA A 35 10.30 -0.05 -3.64
N GLY A 36 10.10 0.12 -4.94
CA GLY A 36 11.05 0.81 -5.82
C GLY A 36 11.26 2.27 -5.42
N ALA A 37 10.19 3.01 -5.15
CA ALA A 37 10.26 4.39 -4.68
C ALA A 37 11.00 4.52 -3.35
N PHE A 38 10.80 3.57 -2.43
CA PHE A 38 11.55 3.52 -1.18
C PHE A 38 13.05 3.29 -1.41
N LEU A 39 13.41 2.32 -2.25
CA LEU A 39 14.81 2.03 -2.57
C LEU A 39 15.50 3.22 -3.22
N VAL A 40 14.83 3.88 -4.17
CA VAL A 40 15.33 5.10 -4.81
C VAL A 40 15.49 6.22 -3.79
N ALA A 41 14.51 6.44 -2.91
CA ALA A 41 14.59 7.46 -1.86
C ALA A 41 15.74 7.19 -0.88
N ALA A 42 15.90 5.94 -0.42
CA ALA A 42 16.96 5.53 0.50
C ALA A 42 18.35 5.67 -0.13
N ALA A 43 18.51 5.25 -1.39
CA ALA A 43 19.76 5.40 -2.13
C ALA A 43 20.07 6.89 -2.36
N SER A 44 19.09 7.69 -2.78
CA SER A 44 19.24 9.13 -3.00
C SER A 44 19.59 9.87 -1.72
N ALA A 45 18.96 9.53 -0.60
CA ALA A 45 19.29 10.09 0.71
C ALA A 45 20.76 9.85 1.09
N THR A 46 21.28 8.66 0.79
CA THR A 46 22.67 8.28 1.05
C THR A 46 23.62 9.02 0.11
N LEU A 47 23.35 9.01 -1.20
CA LEU A 47 24.18 9.67 -2.22
C LEU A 47 24.27 11.18 -2.02
N LEU A 48 23.16 11.81 -1.65
CA LEU A 48 23.06 13.26 -1.48
C LEU A 48 23.32 13.70 -0.03
N SER A 49 23.65 12.76 0.87
CA SER A 49 23.86 13.02 2.30
C SER A 49 22.72 13.82 2.96
N LEU A 50 21.47 13.57 2.53
CA LEU A 50 20.31 14.33 2.99
C LEU A 50 20.01 14.04 4.46
N ARG A 51 19.71 15.10 5.22
CA ARG A 51 19.38 15.03 6.65
C ARG A 51 18.21 15.96 6.97
N GLY A 52 17.57 15.71 8.12
CA GLY A 52 16.54 16.58 8.69
C GLY A 52 15.34 16.76 7.74
N PRO A 53 14.86 18.00 7.51
CA PRO A 53 13.61 18.24 6.76
C PRO A 53 13.69 17.82 5.28
N ALA A 54 14.87 17.88 4.65
CA ALA A 54 15.05 17.48 3.26
C ALA A 54 14.85 15.97 3.06
N LEU A 55 15.32 15.17 4.03
CA LEU A 55 15.10 13.72 4.05
C LEU A 55 13.62 13.37 4.26
N ALA A 56 12.93 14.11 5.14
CA ALA A 56 11.48 13.98 5.33
C ALA A 56 10.72 14.18 4.03
N LEU A 57 11.02 15.30 3.35
CA LEU A 57 10.35 15.70 2.13
C LEU A 57 10.58 14.67 1.03
N LEU A 58 11.81 14.16 0.90
CA LEU A 58 12.14 13.11 -0.06
C LEU A 58 11.27 11.87 0.14
N TYR A 59 11.13 11.37 1.37
CA TYR A 59 10.33 10.19 1.65
C TYR A 59 8.81 10.44 1.49
N VAL A 60 8.30 11.60 1.89
CA VAL A 60 6.90 11.97 1.66
C VAL A 60 6.58 12.01 0.17
N VAL A 61 7.40 12.72 -0.61
CA VAL A 61 7.22 12.86 -2.05
C VAL A 61 7.39 11.52 -2.76
N SER A 62 8.42 10.75 -2.39
CA SER A 62 8.70 9.48 -3.05
C SER A 62 7.65 8.43 -2.71
N ILE A 63 7.40 8.13 -1.44
CA ILE A 63 6.49 7.06 -1.05
C ILE A 63 5.03 7.50 -1.21
N GLY A 64 4.67 8.67 -0.67
CA GLY A 64 3.30 9.18 -0.71
C GLY A 64 2.89 9.61 -2.12
N GLY A 65 3.79 10.28 -2.85
CA GLY A 65 3.56 10.64 -4.26
C GLY A 65 3.47 9.41 -5.15
N SER A 66 4.34 8.40 -4.96
CA SER A 66 4.24 7.15 -5.72
C SER A 66 3.00 6.34 -5.36
N ALA A 67 2.55 6.34 -4.10
CA ALA A 67 1.28 5.74 -3.70
C ALA A 67 0.10 6.40 -4.41
N ALA A 68 0.02 7.74 -4.38
CA ALA A 68 -1.04 8.48 -5.06
C ALA A 68 -1.00 8.24 -6.58
N ALA A 69 0.18 8.34 -7.20
CA ALA A 69 0.36 8.14 -8.63
C ALA A 69 0.01 6.69 -9.04
N ALA A 70 0.47 5.70 -8.28
CA ALA A 70 0.15 4.29 -8.52
C ALA A 70 -1.36 4.03 -8.40
N SER A 71 -2.02 4.57 -7.38
CA SER A 71 -3.48 4.47 -7.25
C SER A 71 -4.23 5.14 -8.42
N ILE A 72 -3.78 6.31 -8.89
CA ILE A 72 -4.39 7.00 -10.04
C ILE A 72 -4.19 6.20 -11.34
N VAL A 73 -2.96 5.73 -11.59
CA VAL A 73 -2.67 4.92 -12.79
C VAL A 73 -3.46 3.62 -12.75
N MET A 74 -3.58 2.97 -11.59
CA MET A 74 -4.39 1.76 -11.45
C MET A 74 -5.87 2.01 -11.67
N GLY A 75 -6.42 3.11 -11.14
CA GLY A 75 -7.78 3.52 -11.44
C GLY A 75 -8.02 3.71 -12.94
N ARG A 76 -7.03 4.23 -13.69
CA ARG A 76 -7.14 4.40 -15.15
C ARG A 76 -6.95 3.13 -15.96
N VAL A 77 -6.01 2.27 -15.57
CA VAL A 77 -5.67 1.05 -16.30
C VAL A 77 -6.72 -0.05 -16.08
N PHE A 78 -7.29 -0.12 -14.88
CA PHE A 78 -8.22 -1.17 -14.50
C PHE A 78 -9.70 -0.72 -14.46
N GLY A 79 -9.98 0.56 -14.73
CA GLY A 79 -11.31 1.14 -14.89
C GLY A 79 -11.82 1.91 -13.66
N ASP A 80 -12.85 2.75 -13.86
CA ASP A 80 -13.41 3.72 -12.90
C ASP A 80 -13.88 3.14 -11.54
N GLY A 81 -13.82 1.81 -11.36
CA GLY A 81 -14.22 1.14 -10.13
C GLY A 81 -13.12 0.96 -9.08
N VAL A 82 -11.85 1.32 -9.36
CA VAL A 82 -10.73 0.86 -8.50
C VAL A 82 -10.23 1.90 -7.49
N LEU A 83 -10.52 3.19 -7.64
CA LEU A 83 -10.36 4.28 -6.63
C LEU A 83 -10.48 5.65 -7.33
N SER A 84 -11.26 6.58 -6.78
CA SER A 84 -11.26 7.95 -7.32
C SER A 84 -9.94 8.67 -6.98
N GLY A 85 -9.44 9.52 -7.87
CA GLY A 85 -8.21 10.29 -7.62
C GLY A 85 -8.30 11.16 -6.36
N ARG A 86 -9.51 11.56 -5.96
CA ARG A 86 -9.78 12.26 -4.70
C ARG A 86 -9.54 11.37 -3.47
N ASP A 87 -9.95 10.12 -3.51
CA ASP A 87 -9.78 9.18 -2.38
C ASP A 87 -8.31 8.81 -2.21
N ALA A 88 -7.60 8.60 -3.31
CA ALA A 88 -6.15 8.42 -3.31
C ALA A 88 -5.42 9.64 -2.70
N ALA A 89 -5.86 10.86 -2.99
CA ALA A 89 -5.32 12.08 -2.39
C ALA A 89 -5.61 12.18 -0.88
N ILE A 90 -6.83 11.79 -0.43
CA ILE A 90 -7.17 11.74 1.00
C ILE A 90 -6.29 10.72 1.73
N GLY A 91 -6.16 9.52 1.17
CA GLY A 91 -5.26 8.49 1.70
C GLY A 91 -3.82 8.99 1.79
N ALA A 92 -3.31 9.60 0.71
CA ALA A 92 -1.95 10.15 0.67
C ALA A 92 -1.76 11.28 1.69
N GLY A 93 -2.78 12.10 1.92
CA GLY A 93 -2.80 13.11 2.99
C GLY A 93 -2.68 12.49 4.39
N VAL A 94 -3.39 11.38 4.65
CA VAL A 94 -3.29 10.65 5.93
C VAL A 94 -1.90 10.05 6.10
N PHE A 95 -1.37 9.38 5.07
CA PHE A 95 0.00 8.87 5.05
C PHE A 95 1.01 9.98 5.37
N ALA A 96 0.94 11.09 4.63
CA ALA A 96 1.88 12.19 4.76
C ALA A 96 1.79 12.84 6.14
N SER A 97 0.58 13.05 6.67
CA SER A 97 0.36 13.64 7.99
C SER A 97 0.92 12.75 9.10
N PHE A 98 0.66 11.44 9.02
CA PHE A 98 1.14 10.49 10.02
C PHE A 98 2.67 10.30 9.94
N TYR A 99 3.21 10.18 8.73
CA TYR A 99 4.65 10.13 8.51
C TYR A 99 5.33 11.38 9.05
N ALA A 100 4.81 12.57 8.69
CA ALA A 100 5.36 13.84 9.15
C ALA A 100 5.34 13.96 10.68
N LEU A 101 4.27 13.48 11.34
CA LEU A 101 4.18 13.45 12.79
C LEU A 101 5.28 12.57 13.41
N ILE A 102 5.40 11.30 13.00
CA ILE A 102 6.43 10.41 13.54
C ILE A 102 7.84 10.91 13.19
N TYR A 103 8.03 11.42 11.99
CA TYR A 103 9.30 11.95 11.55
C TYR A 103 9.69 13.21 12.35
N ALA A 104 8.75 14.12 12.61
CA ALA A 104 8.99 15.27 13.48
C ALA A 104 9.35 14.85 14.91
N LEU A 105 8.68 13.83 15.47
CA LEU A 105 9.05 13.25 16.77
C LEU A 105 10.47 12.66 16.74
N SER A 106 10.87 12.03 15.63
CA SER A 106 12.21 11.45 15.47
C SER A 106 13.32 12.51 15.41
N ILE A 107 13.05 13.71 14.88
CA ILE A 107 14.04 14.79 14.84
C ILE A 107 14.08 15.58 16.15
N THR A 108 12.94 15.74 16.81
CA THR A 108 12.82 16.55 18.04
C THR A 108 13.33 15.83 19.29
N SER A 109 13.39 14.48 19.28
CA SER A 109 13.89 13.69 20.40
C SER A 109 15.00 12.73 19.95
N PRO A 110 16.21 12.82 20.55
CA PRO A 110 17.32 11.91 20.24
C PRO A 110 16.97 10.44 20.46
N HIS A 111 16.10 10.15 21.43
CA HIS A 111 15.65 8.80 21.74
C HIS A 111 14.75 8.22 20.65
N LEU A 112 14.11 9.07 19.83
CA LEU A 112 13.19 8.66 18.78
C LEU A 112 13.80 8.74 17.37
N ALA A 113 15.03 9.24 17.24
CA ALA A 113 15.72 9.38 15.95
C ALA A 113 15.83 8.05 15.19
N SER A 114 15.92 6.94 15.92
CA SER A 114 15.94 5.58 15.39
C SER A 114 14.67 5.20 14.63
N LEU A 115 13.54 5.89 14.83
CA LEU A 115 12.25 5.60 14.17
C LEU A 115 12.13 6.19 12.75
N ALA A 116 12.96 7.19 12.41
CA ALA A 116 12.88 7.89 11.14
C ALA A 116 12.87 6.96 9.91
N PRO A 117 13.71 5.90 9.84
CA PRO A 117 13.79 5.03 8.66
C PRO A 117 12.56 4.12 8.45
N VAL A 118 11.74 3.94 9.49
CA VAL A 118 10.57 3.04 9.47
C VAL A 118 9.24 3.77 9.62
N ALA A 119 9.25 5.10 9.84
CA ALA A 119 8.06 5.92 10.08
C ALA A 119 7.00 5.81 8.96
N TRP A 120 7.42 5.50 7.74
CA TRP A 120 6.55 5.34 6.57
C TRP A 120 5.69 4.08 6.64
N PHE A 121 6.16 3.02 7.30
CA PHE A 121 5.50 1.71 7.32
C PHE A 121 4.11 1.76 7.99
N PRO A 122 3.95 2.23 9.24
CA PRO A 122 2.62 2.39 9.85
C PRO A 122 1.74 3.40 9.10
N GLY A 123 2.33 4.47 8.55
CA GLY A 123 1.60 5.44 7.72
C GLY A 123 0.97 4.79 6.48
N LEU A 124 1.67 3.83 5.86
CA LEU A 124 1.16 3.05 4.73
C LEU A 124 0.01 2.12 5.17
N GLY A 125 0.08 1.57 6.38
CA GLY A 125 -1.04 0.81 6.96
C GLY A 125 -2.30 1.66 7.11
N LEU A 126 -2.15 2.89 7.62
CA LEU A 126 -3.26 3.85 7.75
C LEU A 126 -3.82 4.29 6.39
N TYR A 127 -2.96 4.49 5.39
CA TYR A 127 -3.39 4.76 4.00
C TYR A 127 -4.42 3.73 3.56
N PHE A 128 -4.11 2.44 3.70
CA PHE A 128 -5.01 1.37 3.29
C PHE A 128 -6.27 1.25 4.12
N VAL A 129 -6.20 1.50 5.44
CA VAL A 129 -7.39 1.50 6.30
C VAL A 129 -8.34 2.64 5.92
N VAL A 130 -7.81 3.82 5.59
CA VAL A 130 -8.63 4.96 5.13
C VAL A 130 -9.26 4.65 3.79
N LEU A 131 -8.48 4.15 2.83
CA LEU A 131 -9.04 3.75 1.53
C LEU A 131 -10.12 2.68 1.68
N TYR A 132 -9.90 1.69 2.55
CA TYR A 132 -10.93 0.70 2.92
C TYR A 132 -12.21 1.37 3.42
N ALA A 133 -12.11 2.31 4.37
CA ALA A 133 -13.28 2.98 4.93
C ALA A 133 -14.05 3.82 3.89
N LEU A 134 -13.34 4.38 2.90
CA LEU A 134 -13.92 5.12 1.80
C LEU A 134 -14.63 4.19 0.80
N GLU A 135 -14.00 3.07 0.45
CA GLU A 135 -14.57 2.08 -0.48
C GLU A 135 -15.72 1.27 0.13
N LEU A 136 -15.70 1.02 1.45
CA LEU A 136 -16.80 0.35 2.15
C LEU A 136 -18.11 1.13 2.00
N ARG A 137 -18.06 2.47 1.94
CA ARG A 137 -19.25 3.32 1.72
C ARG A 137 -19.85 3.16 0.31
N ARG A 138 -19.06 2.63 -0.64
CA ARG A 138 -19.47 2.41 -2.03
C ARG A 138 -19.86 0.97 -2.33
N GLY A 139 -19.71 0.06 -1.35
CA GLY A 139 -20.02 -1.36 -1.53
C GLY A 139 -19.03 -2.10 -2.43
N ASP A 140 -17.81 -1.58 -2.60
CA ASP A 140 -16.82 -2.17 -3.50
C ASP A 140 -16.21 -3.46 -2.91
N PRO A 141 -16.27 -4.60 -3.61
CA PRO A 141 -15.60 -5.84 -3.20
C PRO A 141 -14.06 -5.71 -3.02
N GLY A 142 -13.41 -4.72 -3.64
CA GLY A 142 -11.99 -4.42 -3.44
C GLY A 142 -11.62 -3.95 -2.03
N ALA A 143 -12.61 -3.50 -1.25
CA ALA A 143 -12.42 -2.98 0.10
C ALA A 143 -11.77 -3.99 1.07
N ALA A 144 -12.12 -5.28 0.96
CA ALA A 144 -11.57 -6.32 1.84
C ALA A 144 -10.05 -6.50 1.70
N VAL A 145 -9.52 -6.27 0.49
CA VAL A 145 -8.09 -6.34 0.19
C VAL A 145 -7.35 -5.24 0.90
N MET A 146 -7.81 -3.99 0.73
CA MET A 146 -7.25 -2.82 1.40
C MET A 146 -7.28 -2.97 2.92
N ARG A 147 -8.40 -3.46 3.47
CA ARG A 147 -8.52 -3.74 4.91
C ARG A 147 -7.45 -4.72 5.38
N ASN A 148 -7.35 -5.88 4.75
CA ASN A 148 -6.45 -6.94 5.20
C ASN A 148 -4.99 -6.51 5.09
N THR A 149 -4.60 -5.80 4.03
CA THR A 149 -3.26 -5.24 3.91
C THR A 149 -2.98 -4.17 4.96
N GLY A 150 -3.91 -3.22 5.15
CA GLY A 150 -3.76 -2.18 6.16
C GLY A 150 -3.61 -2.76 7.57
N LEU A 151 -4.46 -3.73 7.94
CA LEU A 151 -4.39 -4.41 9.22
C LEU A 151 -3.11 -5.25 9.38
N ALA A 152 -2.65 -5.92 8.33
CA ALA A 152 -1.39 -6.67 8.37
C ALA A 152 -0.19 -5.74 8.61
N ILE A 153 -0.12 -4.62 7.89
CA ILE A 153 0.94 -3.62 8.07
C ILE A 153 0.89 -3.02 9.49
N LEU A 154 -0.30 -2.61 9.96
CA LEU A 154 -0.47 -2.05 11.30
C LEU A 154 -0.14 -3.07 12.40
N GLY A 155 -0.57 -4.33 12.24
CA GLY A 155 -0.27 -5.41 13.17
C GLY A 155 1.22 -5.75 13.25
N LEU A 156 1.95 -5.60 12.13
CA LEU A 156 3.40 -5.79 12.05
C LEU A 156 4.20 -4.52 12.37
N SER A 157 3.54 -3.38 12.59
CA SER A 157 4.22 -2.12 12.89
C SER A 157 4.96 -2.14 14.24
N PRO A 158 4.39 -2.66 15.35
CA PRO A 158 5.11 -2.72 16.62
C PRO A 158 6.46 -3.44 16.57
N PRO A 159 6.61 -4.67 16.02
CA PRO A 159 7.91 -5.32 15.95
C PRO A 159 8.91 -4.59 15.05
N VAL A 160 8.46 -3.95 13.95
CA VAL A 160 9.30 -3.12 13.09
C VAL A 160 9.82 -1.89 13.84
N LEU A 161 8.94 -1.20 14.57
CA LEU A 161 9.32 -0.03 15.38
C LEU A 161 10.31 -0.42 16.48
N ILE A 162 10.06 -1.54 17.18
CA ILE A 162 10.97 -2.06 18.21
C ILE A 162 12.34 -2.43 17.61
N ALA A 163 12.35 -3.10 16.46
CA ALA A 163 13.60 -3.44 15.76
C ALA A 163 14.39 -2.20 15.39
N SER A 164 13.72 -1.09 15.07
CA SER A 164 14.35 0.18 14.70
C SER A 164 15.21 0.75 15.82
N PHE A 165 14.83 0.58 17.08
CA PHE A 165 15.65 1.00 18.23
C PHE A 165 16.96 0.18 18.37
N ARG A 166 17.01 -1.04 17.82
CA ARG A 166 18.21 -1.90 17.86
C ARG A 166 19.09 -1.71 16.64
N SER A 167 18.49 -1.67 15.46
CA SER A 167 19.19 -1.50 14.18
C SER A 167 18.25 -0.82 13.18
N PRO A 168 18.33 0.52 13.03
CA PRO A 168 17.44 1.27 12.16
C PRO A 168 17.49 0.81 10.69
N GLY A 169 18.69 0.47 10.20
CA GLY A 169 18.89 -0.03 8.83
C GLY A 169 18.26 -1.41 8.60
N ALA A 170 18.46 -2.35 9.53
CA ALA A 170 17.86 -3.67 9.43
C ALA A 170 16.32 -3.62 9.58
N ALA A 171 15.81 -2.73 10.42
CA ALA A 171 14.38 -2.52 10.59
C ALA A 171 13.72 -1.95 9.32
N ALA A 172 14.38 -1.03 8.62
CA ALA A 172 13.90 -0.52 7.34
C ALA A 172 13.87 -1.61 6.26
N ALA A 173 14.90 -2.46 6.19
CA ALA A 173 14.93 -3.62 5.28
C ALA A 173 13.84 -4.64 5.63
N LEU A 174 13.63 -4.92 6.92
CA LEU A 174 12.55 -5.78 7.41
C LEU A 174 11.18 -5.22 7.01
N ALA A 175 10.93 -3.93 7.24
CA ALA A 175 9.70 -3.27 6.87
C ALA A 175 9.41 -3.42 5.36
N LEU A 176 10.42 -3.15 4.52
CA LEU A 176 10.32 -3.31 3.07
C LEU A 176 10.01 -4.76 2.67
N GLY A 177 10.69 -5.74 3.27
CA GLY A 177 10.46 -7.17 3.02
C GLY A 177 9.06 -7.61 3.42
N LEU A 178 8.58 -7.16 4.59
CA LEU A 178 7.21 -7.44 5.06
C LEU A 178 6.17 -6.81 4.13
N VAL A 179 6.37 -5.59 3.67
CA VAL A 179 5.49 -4.95 2.68
C VAL A 179 5.39 -5.80 1.42
N LEU A 180 6.53 -6.18 0.83
CA LEU A 180 6.56 -6.99 -0.40
C LEU A 180 5.87 -8.35 -0.20
N LEU A 181 6.10 -9.02 0.94
CA LEU A 181 5.45 -10.28 1.29
C LEU A 181 3.93 -10.11 1.42
N ILE A 182 3.46 -9.05 2.08
CA ILE A 182 2.02 -8.77 2.21
C ILE A 182 1.40 -8.57 0.82
N TYR A 183 2.00 -7.74 -0.04
CA TYR A 183 1.51 -7.54 -1.41
C TYR A 183 1.50 -8.84 -2.21
N HIS A 184 2.54 -9.65 -2.09
CA HIS A 184 2.62 -10.94 -2.77
C HIS A 184 1.54 -11.91 -2.28
N CYS A 185 1.41 -12.12 -0.97
CA CYS A 185 0.41 -13.02 -0.40
C CYS A 185 -1.02 -12.61 -0.78
N VAL A 186 -1.31 -11.31 -0.73
CA VAL A 186 -2.62 -10.76 -1.09
C VAL A 186 -2.89 -10.91 -2.59
N GLY A 187 -1.91 -10.59 -3.45
CA GLY A 187 -2.01 -10.78 -4.90
C GLY A 187 -2.25 -12.25 -5.27
N THR A 188 -1.44 -13.16 -4.73
CA THR A 188 -1.57 -14.61 -4.94
C THR A 188 -2.93 -15.13 -4.46
N TYR A 189 -3.42 -14.67 -3.30
CA TYR A 189 -4.74 -15.04 -2.80
C TYR A 189 -5.86 -14.60 -3.76
N LEU A 190 -5.79 -13.39 -4.32
CA LEU A 190 -6.77 -12.90 -5.29
C LEU A 190 -6.74 -13.71 -6.59
N MET A 191 -5.56 -14.07 -7.09
CA MET A 191 -5.42 -14.94 -8.26
C MET A 191 -5.99 -16.34 -7.99
N TYR A 192 -5.71 -16.91 -6.82
CA TYR A 192 -6.29 -18.20 -6.40
C TYR A 192 -7.82 -18.14 -6.32
N ARG A 193 -8.38 -17.09 -5.71
CA ARG A 193 -9.83 -16.87 -5.63
C ARG A 193 -10.46 -16.71 -7.01
N ALA A 194 -9.77 -16.05 -7.94
CA ALA A 194 -10.23 -15.91 -9.31
C ALA A 194 -10.33 -17.29 -10.00
N ASN A 195 -9.29 -18.12 -9.89
CA ASN A 195 -9.29 -19.46 -10.49
C ASN A 195 -10.41 -20.37 -9.95
N ARG A 196 -10.71 -20.28 -8.65
CA ARG A 196 -11.80 -21.02 -8.00
C ARG A 196 -13.21 -20.66 -8.48
N MET A 197 -13.39 -19.62 -9.31
CA MET A 197 -14.72 -19.25 -9.85
C MET A 197 -15.20 -20.17 -10.99
N PHE A 198 -14.30 -20.96 -11.56
CA PHE A 198 -14.58 -21.89 -12.66
C PHE A 198 -14.46 -23.36 -12.26
N GLU A 199 -14.11 -23.64 -11.01
CA GLU A 199 -14.28 -24.95 -10.38
C GLU A 199 -15.72 -25.10 -9.86
#